data_AF-A0A0W0SU92-F1
#
_entry.id   AF-A0A0W0SU92-F1
#
_cell.length_a   1.000
_cell.length_b   1.000
_cell.length_c   1.000
_cell.angle_alpha   90.00
_cell.angle_beta   90.00
_cell.angle_gamma   90.00
#
_symmetry.space_group_name_H-M   'P 1'
#
loop_
_entity.id
_entity.type
_entity.pdbx_description
1 polymer ?
#
loop_
_entity_poly.entity_id
_entity_poly.type
_entity_poly.pdbx_seq_one_letter_code
_entity_poly.pdbx_strand_id
1 'polypeptide(L)'
;MGKKELKALQEEVDKVSVQMQKRVAYYSQATIDVRQKFTTYFFNAKLTDSLIERPDKGQEIFDFDEISESLKACLVDEQTLVSKAEAIKVKSQIMPSLVDALDANILGSQLPFIRHGSGYIFSQENPYTPKGQTYMRQFAHALSIYRVCLGICESYYLITNDVCLNVQTHQEAIFAAENLTVQLTKPEDSTPLIDLWRNGKAIKRTLNDLTANIDTFTPQFEEKIAYQTSRLTQLFEDGAALLQEGCKQFPNTSLLTFIFFDQWRAMLKDLANHFYLGKYSSSFQGILTVNSECSELKRELSEFHAMTTDRLPLLKTELLAKGYKVINECLSCLRMEASRKKISLTEAPERGMFALKNTYYWGMLALLGSKASTPSDNLQFEGKEFTN
;
A
#
# COMPACT_ATOMS: atom_id res chain seq x y z
N MET A 1 5.68 0.62 34.06
CA MET A 1 5.75 -0.85 34.15
C MET A 1 7.18 -1.37 34.39
N GLY A 2 7.34 -2.62 34.84
CA GLY A 2 8.63 -3.32 34.89
C GLY A 2 9.05 -3.88 33.51
N LYS A 3 10.34 -4.18 33.30
CA LYS A 3 10.87 -4.73 32.02
C LYS A 3 10.11 -5.95 31.49
N LYS A 4 9.55 -6.77 32.40
CA LYS A 4 8.77 -7.98 32.05
C LYS A 4 7.42 -7.64 31.40
N GLU A 5 6.75 -6.61 31.87
CA GLU A 5 5.42 -6.23 31.41
C GLU A 5 5.49 -5.53 30.04
N LEU A 6 6.52 -4.70 29.80
CA LEU A 6 6.79 -4.12 28.48
C LEU A 6 7.08 -5.21 27.43
N LYS A 7 7.83 -6.25 27.82
CA LYS A 7 8.14 -7.38 26.93
C LYS A 7 6.88 -8.17 26.58
N ALA A 8 6.01 -8.44 27.56
CA ALA A 8 4.74 -9.11 27.33
C ALA A 8 3.84 -8.31 26.37
N LEU A 9 3.76 -6.99 26.56
CA LEU A 9 2.97 -6.11 25.70
C LEU A 9 3.50 -6.07 24.25
N GLN A 10 4.83 -6.03 24.08
CA GLN A 10 5.46 -6.13 22.76
C GLN A 10 5.15 -7.49 22.10
N GLU A 11 5.26 -8.60 22.83
CA GLU A 11 4.96 -9.95 22.32
C GLU A 11 3.49 -10.09 21.88
N GLU A 12 2.55 -9.49 22.62
CA GLU A 12 1.13 -9.46 22.24
C GLU A 12 0.90 -8.71 20.93
N VAL A 13 1.47 -7.51 20.80
CA VAL A 13 1.36 -6.68 19.58
C VAL A 13 2.02 -7.36 18.38
N ASP A 14 3.21 -7.93 18.56
CA ASP A 14 3.96 -8.60 17.51
C ASP A 14 3.23 -9.86 17.02
N LYS A 15 2.62 -10.63 17.92
CA LYS A 15 1.90 -11.86 17.55
C LYS A 15 0.80 -11.58 16.52
N VAL A 16 -0.03 -10.58 16.76
CA VAL A 16 -1.16 -10.24 15.87
C VAL A 16 -0.65 -9.58 14.58
N SER A 17 0.38 -8.71 14.69
CA SER A 17 1.00 -8.06 13.53
C SER A 17 1.65 -9.08 12.58
N VAL A 18 2.38 -10.06 13.12
CA VAL A 18 3.01 -11.15 12.34
C VAL A 18 1.96 -12.00 11.64
N GLN A 19 0.82 -12.26 12.28
CA GLN A 19 -0.27 -12.99 11.63
C GLN A 19 -0.80 -12.23 10.41
N MET A 20 -1.03 -10.92 10.54
CA MET A 20 -1.48 -10.09 9.42
C MET A 20 -0.43 -10.00 8.30
N GLN A 21 0.86 -9.91 8.63
CA GLN A 21 1.94 -9.96 7.65
C GLN A 21 1.98 -11.31 6.90
N LYS A 22 1.71 -12.43 7.57
CA LYS A 22 1.56 -13.74 6.92
C LYS A 22 0.39 -13.75 5.94
N ARG A 23 -0.71 -13.04 6.24
CA ARG A 23 -1.83 -12.89 5.29
C ARG A 23 -1.43 -12.11 4.06
N VAL A 24 -0.69 -11.01 4.22
CA VAL A 24 -0.16 -10.24 3.08
C VAL A 24 0.68 -11.15 2.18
N ALA A 25 1.68 -11.83 2.75
CA ALA A 25 2.54 -12.73 1.98
C ALA A 25 1.76 -13.84 1.27
N TYR A 26 0.78 -14.43 1.96
CA TYR A 26 -0.10 -15.44 1.39
C TYR A 26 -0.89 -14.91 0.19
N TYR A 27 -1.59 -13.78 0.33
CA TYR A 27 -2.43 -13.25 -0.74
C TYR A 27 -1.63 -12.60 -1.87
N SER A 28 -0.43 -12.09 -1.60
CA SER A 28 0.51 -11.68 -2.65
C SER A 28 0.90 -12.89 -3.51
N GLN A 29 1.27 -14.02 -2.89
CA GLN A 29 1.60 -15.24 -3.63
C GLN A 29 0.38 -15.80 -4.37
N ALA A 30 -0.78 -15.86 -3.72
CA ALA A 30 -2.01 -16.36 -4.33
C ALA A 30 -2.40 -15.54 -5.58
N THR A 31 -2.18 -14.23 -5.57
CA THR A 31 -2.44 -13.37 -6.72
C THR A 31 -1.54 -13.71 -7.91
N ILE A 32 -0.25 -13.96 -7.65
CA ILE A 32 0.71 -14.43 -8.68
C ILE A 32 0.23 -15.76 -9.27
N ASP A 33 -0.10 -16.71 -8.39
CA ASP A 33 -0.49 -18.07 -8.79
C ASP A 33 -1.81 -18.05 -9.60
N VAL A 34 -2.78 -17.23 -9.21
CA VAL A 34 -4.04 -17.02 -9.94
C VAL A 34 -3.77 -16.52 -11.36
N ARG A 35 -2.93 -15.49 -11.50
CA ARG A 35 -2.59 -14.95 -12.82
C ARG A 35 -1.95 -16.02 -13.68
N GLN A 36 -0.96 -16.74 -13.15
CA GLN A 36 -0.27 -17.81 -13.88
C GLN A 36 -1.24 -18.93 -14.31
N LYS A 37 -2.20 -19.30 -13.46
CA LYS A 37 -3.25 -20.27 -13.82
C LYS A 37 -4.10 -19.76 -14.99
N PHE A 38 -4.54 -18.51 -14.95
CA PHE A 38 -5.30 -17.92 -16.06
C PHE A 38 -4.46 -17.83 -17.33
N THR A 39 -3.22 -17.36 -17.26
CA THR A 39 -2.31 -17.33 -18.41
C THR A 39 -2.13 -18.73 -18.99
N THR A 40 -1.87 -19.74 -18.16
CA THR A 40 -1.68 -21.12 -18.63
C THR A 40 -2.93 -21.70 -19.28
N TYR A 41 -4.11 -21.39 -18.74
CA TYR A 41 -5.39 -21.86 -19.27
C TYR A 41 -5.71 -21.20 -20.63
N PHE A 42 -5.70 -19.87 -20.69
CA PHE A 42 -6.17 -19.12 -21.86
C PHE A 42 -5.20 -19.15 -23.04
N PHE A 43 -3.89 -19.21 -22.78
CA PHE A 43 -2.87 -19.31 -23.83
C PHE A 43 -2.42 -20.75 -24.09
N ASN A 44 -3.25 -21.74 -23.72
CA ASN A 44 -3.00 -23.14 -24.02
C ASN A 44 -3.25 -23.44 -25.49
N ALA A 45 -2.25 -23.95 -26.21
CA ALA A 45 -2.36 -24.28 -27.63
C ALA A 45 -3.58 -25.18 -27.97
N LYS A 46 -3.87 -26.19 -27.14
CA LYS A 46 -5.04 -27.07 -27.39
C LYS A 46 -6.36 -26.32 -27.26
N LEU A 47 -6.44 -25.34 -26.35
CA LEU A 47 -7.63 -24.52 -26.20
C LEU A 47 -7.74 -23.56 -27.39
N THR A 48 -6.67 -22.84 -27.73
CA THR A 48 -6.66 -21.83 -28.80
C THR A 48 -6.95 -22.46 -30.16
N ASP A 49 -6.34 -23.61 -30.47
CA ASP A 49 -6.59 -24.36 -31.72
C ASP A 49 -8.05 -24.82 -31.83
N SER A 50 -8.72 -25.05 -30.70
CA SER A 50 -10.12 -25.48 -30.67
C SER A 50 -11.12 -24.38 -30.99
N LEU A 51 -10.70 -23.11 -30.99
CA LEU A 51 -11.55 -21.92 -31.20
C LEU A 51 -11.87 -21.67 -32.69
N ILE A 52 -11.17 -22.34 -33.61
CA ILE A 52 -11.37 -22.20 -35.05
C ILE A 52 -12.77 -22.72 -35.41
N GLU A 53 -13.62 -21.81 -35.88
CA GLU A 53 -15.01 -22.08 -36.26
C GLU A 53 -15.38 -21.20 -37.47
N ARG A 54 -16.19 -21.73 -38.38
CA ARG A 54 -16.69 -20.95 -39.52
C ARG A 54 -17.83 -20.04 -39.03
N PRO A 55 -17.80 -18.74 -39.33
CA PRO A 55 -18.85 -17.82 -38.88
C PRO A 55 -20.16 -18.06 -39.65
N ASP A 56 -21.28 -17.97 -38.95
CA ASP A 56 -22.61 -17.85 -39.57
C ASP A 56 -22.88 -16.41 -40.04
N LYS A 57 -23.96 -16.20 -40.80
CA LYS A 57 -24.34 -14.88 -41.32
C LYS A 57 -24.55 -13.88 -40.18
N GLY A 58 -23.75 -12.81 -40.16
CA GLY A 58 -23.81 -11.75 -39.14
C GLY A 58 -22.92 -11.99 -37.91
N GLN A 59 -22.13 -13.06 -37.89
CA GLN A 59 -21.08 -13.27 -36.90
C GLN A 59 -19.71 -12.81 -37.43
N GLU A 60 -18.87 -12.33 -36.52
CA GLU A 60 -17.46 -12.05 -36.81
C GLU A 60 -16.59 -13.30 -36.58
N ILE A 61 -15.55 -13.45 -37.41
CA ILE A 61 -14.54 -14.49 -37.21
C ILE A 61 -13.80 -14.18 -35.92
N PHE A 62 -13.68 -15.18 -35.05
CA PHE A 62 -12.81 -15.10 -33.90
C PHE A 62 -11.40 -15.51 -34.30
N ASP A 63 -10.53 -14.52 -34.52
CA ASP A 63 -9.11 -14.76 -34.76
C ASP A 63 -8.33 -14.55 -33.46
N PHE A 64 -7.80 -15.66 -32.91
CA PHE A 64 -7.02 -15.61 -31.69
C PHE A 64 -5.70 -14.88 -31.87
N ASP A 65 -5.05 -15.02 -33.02
CA ASP A 65 -3.72 -14.47 -33.26
C ASP A 65 -3.79 -12.93 -33.33
N GLU A 66 -4.88 -12.38 -33.86
CA GLU A 66 -5.12 -10.93 -33.89
C GLU A 66 -5.30 -10.31 -32.50
N ILE A 67 -5.93 -11.04 -31.57
CA ILE A 67 -6.25 -10.51 -30.24
C ILE A 67 -5.31 -10.99 -29.13
N SER A 68 -4.39 -11.93 -29.42
CA SER A 68 -3.54 -12.60 -28.43
C SER A 68 -2.70 -11.62 -27.61
N GLU A 69 -2.07 -10.64 -28.27
CA GLU A 69 -1.25 -9.64 -27.58
C GLU A 69 -2.09 -8.70 -26.70
N SER A 70 -3.29 -8.32 -27.16
CA SER A 70 -4.23 -7.55 -26.34
C SER A 70 -4.71 -8.34 -25.12
N LEU A 71 -4.97 -9.65 -25.27
CA LEU A 71 -5.32 -10.52 -24.15
C LEU A 71 -4.15 -10.63 -23.15
N LYS A 72 -2.92 -10.78 -23.63
CA LYS A 72 -1.72 -10.80 -22.77
C LYS A 72 -1.54 -9.49 -22.02
N ALA A 73 -1.85 -8.36 -22.66
CA ALA A 73 -1.82 -7.04 -22.02
C ALA A 73 -2.83 -6.91 -20.86
N CYS A 74 -3.88 -7.74 -20.79
CA CYS A 74 -4.78 -7.79 -19.64
C CYS A 74 -4.25 -8.63 -18.46
N LEU A 75 -3.28 -9.52 -18.67
CA LEU A 75 -2.72 -10.44 -17.67
C LEU A 75 -1.19 -10.26 -17.52
N VAL A 76 -0.74 -9.01 -17.48
CA VAL A 76 0.68 -8.65 -17.30
C VAL A 76 1.23 -9.12 -15.96
N ASP A 77 2.55 -9.28 -15.88
CA ASP A 77 3.23 -9.63 -14.64
C ASP A 77 3.11 -8.54 -13.56
N GLU A 78 3.45 -8.95 -12.34
CA GLU A 78 3.30 -8.17 -11.13
C GLU A 78 4.20 -6.93 -11.12
N GLN A 79 5.40 -7.03 -11.71
CA GLN A 79 6.33 -5.90 -11.82
C GLN A 79 5.72 -4.81 -12.70
N THR A 80 5.10 -5.21 -13.81
CA THR A 80 4.40 -4.31 -14.73
C THR A 80 3.20 -3.64 -14.05
N LEU A 81 2.41 -4.39 -13.27
CA LEU A 81 1.31 -3.82 -12.48
C LEU A 81 1.80 -2.80 -11.45
N VAL A 82 2.86 -3.11 -10.71
CA VAL A 82 3.44 -2.20 -9.71
C VAL A 82 3.94 -0.92 -10.38
N SER A 83 4.75 -1.02 -11.43
CA SER A 83 5.25 0.15 -12.16
C SER A 83 4.12 1.01 -12.73
N LYS A 84 3.04 0.39 -13.22
CA LYS A 84 1.85 1.10 -13.70
C LYS A 84 1.10 1.79 -12.56
N ALA A 85 0.92 1.13 -11.42
CA ALA A 85 0.27 1.70 -10.23
C ALA A 85 1.03 2.92 -9.70
N GLU A 86 2.36 2.85 -9.67
CA GLU A 86 3.23 3.98 -9.31
C GLU A 86 3.12 5.14 -10.31
N ALA A 87 3.10 4.85 -11.61
CA ALA A 87 2.93 5.86 -12.64
C ALA A 87 1.56 6.57 -12.58
N ILE A 88 0.50 5.86 -12.18
CA ILE A 88 -0.82 6.44 -11.95
C ILE A 88 -0.79 7.38 -10.74
N LYS A 89 -0.17 6.96 -9.62
CA LYS A 89 -0.01 7.80 -8.42
C LYS A 89 0.64 9.15 -8.73
N VAL A 90 1.71 9.17 -9.52
CA VAL A 90 2.42 10.41 -9.87
C VAL A 90 1.50 11.42 -10.55
N LYS A 91 0.50 10.94 -11.29
CA LYS A 91 -0.46 11.78 -12.01
C LYS A 91 -1.65 12.22 -11.14
N SER A 92 -2.09 11.39 -10.20
CA SER A 92 -3.35 11.60 -9.46
C SER A 92 -3.21 11.95 -7.98
N GLN A 93 -2.00 11.87 -7.40
CA GLN A 93 -1.75 12.00 -5.94
C GLN A 93 -2.52 10.99 -5.07
N ILE A 94 -3.10 9.93 -5.67
CA ILE A 94 -3.79 8.85 -4.97
C ILE A 94 -2.78 7.75 -4.59
N MET A 95 -3.06 6.96 -3.55
CA MET A 95 -2.30 5.76 -3.20
C MET A 95 -2.19 4.81 -4.41
N PRO A 96 -1.04 4.16 -4.67
CA PRO A 96 -0.93 3.19 -5.76
C PRO A 96 -1.93 2.05 -5.58
N SER A 97 -2.55 1.66 -6.69
CA SER A 97 -3.59 0.63 -6.74
C SER A 97 -3.28 -0.28 -7.93
N LEU A 98 -2.99 -1.54 -7.63
CA LEU A 98 -2.86 -2.65 -8.58
C LEU A 98 -4.19 -2.92 -9.30
N VAL A 99 -5.32 -2.73 -8.63
CA VAL A 99 -6.65 -2.81 -9.25
C VAL A 99 -6.84 -1.74 -10.32
N ASP A 100 -6.44 -0.49 -10.03
CA ASP A 100 -6.51 0.59 -11.01
C ASP A 100 -5.47 0.40 -12.13
N ALA A 101 -4.32 -0.18 -11.82
CA ALA A 101 -3.33 -0.56 -12.83
C ALA A 101 -3.87 -1.65 -13.78
N LEU A 102 -4.56 -2.65 -13.26
CA LEU A 102 -5.25 -3.67 -14.05
C LEU A 102 -6.35 -3.04 -14.92
N ASP A 103 -7.22 -2.21 -14.32
CA ASP A 103 -8.28 -1.50 -15.03
C ASP A 103 -7.70 -0.66 -16.19
N ALA A 104 -6.57 0.02 -15.97
CA ALA A 104 -5.88 0.81 -16.99
C ALA A 104 -5.26 -0.05 -18.10
N ASN A 105 -4.76 -1.24 -17.79
CA ASN A 105 -4.22 -2.16 -18.79
C ASN A 105 -5.31 -2.81 -19.64
N ILE A 106 -6.43 -3.20 -19.03
CA ILE A 106 -7.61 -3.71 -19.76
C ILE A 106 -8.15 -2.62 -20.69
N LEU A 107 -8.31 -1.38 -20.20
CA LEU A 107 -8.74 -0.27 -21.05
C LEU A 107 -7.76 -0.02 -22.21
N GLY A 108 -6.45 -0.11 -21.94
CA GLY A 108 -5.40 0.06 -22.94
C GLY A 108 -5.31 -1.06 -23.98
N SER A 109 -5.84 -2.26 -23.68
CA SER A 109 -5.85 -3.41 -24.59
C SER A 109 -6.81 -3.24 -25.78
N GLN A 110 -7.75 -2.29 -25.68
CA GLN A 110 -8.82 -2.04 -26.65
C GLN A 110 -9.76 -3.23 -26.89
N LEU A 111 -9.71 -4.25 -26.04
CA LEU A 111 -10.70 -5.34 -26.06
C LEU A 111 -12.04 -4.83 -25.52
N PRO A 112 -13.17 -5.40 -25.99
CA PRO A 112 -14.51 -4.93 -25.65
C PRO A 112 -14.96 -5.46 -24.28
N PHE A 113 -14.14 -5.22 -23.26
CA PHE A 113 -14.43 -5.47 -21.86
C PHE A 113 -14.91 -4.18 -21.20
N ILE A 114 -16.07 -4.25 -20.57
CA ILE A 114 -16.69 -3.13 -19.87
C ILE A 114 -16.70 -3.45 -18.39
N ARG A 115 -16.30 -2.48 -17.56
CA ARG A 115 -16.39 -2.62 -16.11
C ARG A 115 -17.87 -2.66 -15.69
N HIS A 116 -18.25 -3.69 -14.94
CA HIS A 116 -19.62 -3.87 -14.46
C HIS A 116 -19.58 -4.40 -13.02
N GLY A 117 -20.08 -3.59 -12.08
CA GLY A 117 -19.95 -3.89 -10.65
C GLY A 117 -18.49 -3.99 -10.21
N SER A 118 -18.13 -5.10 -9.56
CA SER A 118 -16.78 -5.39 -9.09
C SER A 118 -15.87 -6.08 -10.13
N GLY A 119 -16.37 -6.38 -11.33
CA GLY A 119 -15.63 -7.09 -12.38
C GLY A 119 -15.83 -6.52 -13.79
N TYR A 120 -15.79 -7.41 -14.77
CA TYR A 120 -15.86 -7.10 -16.20
C TYR A 120 -16.87 -7.98 -16.91
N ILE A 121 -17.51 -7.41 -17.93
CA ILE A 121 -18.35 -8.14 -18.88
C ILE A 121 -17.78 -7.95 -20.28
N PHE A 122 -17.93 -8.97 -21.12
CA PHE A 122 -17.62 -8.89 -22.53
C PHE A 122 -18.85 -8.42 -23.31
N SER A 123 -18.72 -7.34 -24.07
CA SER A 123 -19.83 -6.72 -24.80
C SER A 123 -19.36 -6.20 -26.17
N GLN A 124 -19.77 -6.88 -27.23
CA GLN A 124 -19.42 -6.53 -28.61
C GLN A 124 -20.69 -6.23 -29.41
N GLU A 125 -20.59 -5.32 -30.39
CA GLU A 125 -21.72 -4.96 -31.26
C GLU A 125 -22.12 -6.14 -32.14
N ASN A 126 -21.13 -6.79 -32.77
CA ASN A 126 -21.32 -8.01 -33.54
C ASN A 126 -20.81 -9.21 -32.73
N PRO A 127 -21.61 -10.28 -32.58
CA PRO A 127 -21.17 -11.46 -31.84
C PRO A 127 -20.06 -12.22 -32.61
N TYR A 128 -19.09 -12.73 -31.88
CA TYR A 128 -18.17 -13.74 -32.41
C TYR A 128 -18.88 -15.07 -32.66
N THR A 129 -18.15 -16.02 -33.27
CA THR A 129 -18.53 -17.43 -33.30
C THR A 129 -18.84 -17.94 -31.87
N PRO A 130 -19.76 -18.92 -31.70
CA PRO A 130 -20.15 -19.41 -30.38
C PRO A 130 -18.97 -19.77 -29.46
N LYS A 131 -17.92 -20.39 -30.02
CA LYS A 131 -16.69 -20.70 -29.27
C LYS A 131 -15.91 -19.46 -28.86
N GLY A 132 -15.65 -18.54 -29.79
CA GLY A 132 -14.98 -17.27 -29.50
C GLY A 132 -15.73 -16.43 -28.47
N GLN A 133 -17.06 -16.36 -28.59
CA GLN A 133 -17.94 -15.66 -27.67
C GLN A 133 -17.90 -16.28 -26.26
N THR A 134 -17.80 -17.61 -26.16
CA THR A 134 -17.69 -18.30 -24.87
C THR A 134 -16.32 -18.06 -24.26
N TYR A 135 -15.26 -18.16 -25.06
CA TYR A 135 -13.89 -17.91 -24.65
C TYR A 135 -13.72 -16.49 -24.08
N MET A 136 -14.20 -15.46 -24.78
CA MET A 136 -14.09 -14.07 -24.32
C MET A 136 -14.91 -13.79 -23.05
N ARG A 137 -16.09 -14.43 -22.92
CA ARG A 137 -16.88 -14.35 -21.68
C ARG A 137 -16.18 -15.03 -20.51
N GLN A 138 -15.56 -16.20 -20.73
CA GLN A 138 -14.74 -16.86 -19.72
C GLN A 138 -13.52 -16.00 -19.33
N PHE A 139 -12.89 -15.34 -20.30
CA PHE A 139 -11.76 -14.45 -20.06
C PHE A 139 -12.16 -13.24 -19.22
N ALA A 140 -13.27 -12.56 -19.55
CA ALA A 140 -13.82 -11.47 -18.73
C ALA A 140 -14.13 -11.92 -17.29
N HIS A 141 -14.65 -13.13 -17.14
CA HIS A 141 -14.93 -13.72 -15.83
C HIS A 141 -13.65 -13.98 -15.03
N ALA A 142 -12.60 -14.50 -15.68
CA ALA A 142 -11.29 -14.69 -15.07
C ALA A 142 -10.65 -13.36 -14.65
N LEU A 143 -10.72 -12.32 -15.49
CA LEU A 143 -10.26 -10.98 -15.13
C LEU A 143 -11.01 -10.43 -13.90
N SER A 144 -12.30 -10.71 -13.80
CA SER A 144 -13.10 -10.30 -12.62
C SER A 144 -12.61 -10.97 -11.35
N ILE A 145 -12.33 -12.28 -11.40
CA ILE A 145 -11.74 -13.02 -10.27
C ILE A 145 -10.35 -12.46 -9.94
N TYR A 146 -9.51 -12.22 -10.95
CA TYR A 146 -8.16 -11.69 -10.74
C TYR A 146 -8.18 -10.31 -10.07
N ARG A 147 -9.09 -9.43 -10.51
CA ARG A 147 -9.32 -8.11 -9.93
C ARG A 147 -9.70 -8.18 -8.44
N VAL A 148 -10.56 -9.13 -8.07
CA VAL A 148 -10.90 -9.38 -6.65
C VAL A 148 -9.67 -9.83 -5.87
N CYS A 149 -8.86 -10.75 -6.42
CA CYS A 149 -7.63 -11.23 -5.76
C CYS A 149 -6.64 -10.08 -5.49
N LEU A 150 -6.43 -9.20 -6.47
CA LEU A 150 -5.61 -7.99 -6.32
C LEU A 150 -6.17 -7.09 -5.21
N GLY A 151 -7.48 -6.87 -5.20
CA GLY A 151 -8.14 -6.07 -4.18
C GLY A 151 -7.97 -6.64 -2.76
N ILE A 152 -8.01 -7.96 -2.59
CA ILE A 152 -7.78 -8.61 -1.29
C ILE A 152 -6.33 -8.37 -0.84
N CYS A 153 -5.36 -8.61 -1.73
CA CYS A 153 -3.95 -8.38 -1.45
C CYS A 153 -3.68 -6.92 -1.04
N GLU A 154 -4.22 -5.95 -1.79
CA GLU A 154 -4.11 -4.53 -1.49
C GLU A 154 -4.69 -4.16 -0.13
N SER A 155 -5.89 -4.63 0.19
CA SER A 155 -6.53 -4.27 1.46
C SER A 155 -5.72 -4.78 2.65
N TYR A 156 -5.18 -5.99 2.60
CA TYR A 156 -4.27 -6.49 3.63
C TYR A 156 -2.97 -5.67 3.72
N TYR A 157 -2.40 -5.29 2.58
CA TYR A 157 -1.21 -4.44 2.55
C TYR A 157 -1.47 -3.05 3.16
N LEU A 158 -2.61 -2.43 2.84
CA LEU A 158 -2.99 -1.11 3.35
C LEU A 158 -3.27 -1.10 4.85
N ILE A 159 -3.78 -2.21 5.40
CA ILE A 159 -3.97 -2.40 6.83
C ILE A 159 -2.62 -2.52 7.53
N THR A 160 -1.73 -3.36 7.02
CA THR A 160 -0.47 -3.74 7.71
C THR A 160 0.66 -2.74 7.55
N ASN A 161 0.68 -1.96 6.47
CA ASN A 161 1.72 -0.99 6.19
C ASN A 161 1.34 0.44 6.63
N ASP A 162 0.41 0.57 7.57
CA ASP A 162 0.05 1.87 8.12
C ASP A 162 1.15 2.42 9.03
N VAL A 163 1.46 3.72 8.90
CA VAL A 163 2.44 4.42 9.75
C VAL A 163 2.09 4.31 11.23
N CYS A 164 0.79 4.22 11.56
CA CYS A 164 0.34 4.11 12.94
C CYS A 164 0.80 2.82 13.61
N LEU A 165 1.08 1.76 12.84
CA LEU A 165 1.56 0.49 13.37
C LEU A 165 3.07 0.51 13.70
N ASN A 166 3.78 1.51 13.20
CA ASN A 166 5.22 1.55 13.33
C ASN A 166 5.67 1.91 14.76
N VAL A 167 6.35 0.96 15.41
CA VAL A 167 7.01 1.15 16.71
C VAL A 167 8.54 1.34 16.58
N GLN A 168 9.10 1.14 15.39
CA GLN A 168 10.54 1.20 15.13
C GLN A 168 11.12 2.57 15.49
N THR A 169 10.43 3.65 15.14
CA THR A 169 10.86 5.02 15.46
C THR A 169 10.98 5.27 16.97
N HIS A 170 10.15 4.61 17.78
CA HIS A 170 10.21 4.69 19.24
C HIS A 170 11.41 3.90 19.77
N GLN A 171 11.64 2.71 19.23
CA GLN A 171 12.78 1.86 19.58
C GLN A 171 14.11 2.51 19.21
N GLU A 172 14.20 3.15 18.04
CA GLU A 172 15.38 3.91 17.59
C GLU A 172 15.68 5.09 18.51
N ALA A 173 14.65 5.83 18.95
CA ALA A 173 14.83 6.92 19.90
C ALA A 173 15.35 6.43 21.28
N ILE A 174 14.85 5.29 21.76
CA ILE A 174 15.35 4.65 22.99
C ILE A 174 16.80 4.22 22.78
N PHE A 175 17.12 3.55 21.68
CA PHE A 175 18.47 3.07 21.38
C PHE A 175 19.46 4.23 21.28
N ALA A 176 19.07 5.34 20.66
CA ALA A 176 19.87 6.55 20.61
C ALA A 176 20.14 7.12 22.02
N ALA A 177 19.13 7.13 22.91
CA ALA A 177 19.29 7.57 24.29
C ALA A 177 20.21 6.63 25.11
N GLU A 178 20.08 5.32 24.93
CA GLU A 178 20.92 4.31 25.57
C GLU A 178 22.38 4.43 25.10
N ASN A 179 22.61 4.58 23.79
CA ASN A 179 23.94 4.81 23.23
C ASN A 179 24.59 6.09 23.73
N LEU A 180 23.83 7.19 23.84
CA LEU A 180 24.35 8.44 24.40
C LEU A 180 24.80 8.26 25.85
N THR A 181 24.07 7.46 26.63
CA THR A 181 24.42 7.11 28.02
C THR A 181 25.73 6.30 28.08
N VAL A 182 25.95 5.40 27.13
CA VAL A 182 27.22 4.65 27.02
C VAL A 182 28.39 5.56 26.65
N GLN A 183 28.20 6.51 25.73
CA GLN A 183 29.25 7.48 25.36
C GLN A 183 29.69 8.35 26.54
N LEU A 184 28.79 8.68 27.47
CA LEU A 184 29.11 9.39 28.71
C LEU A 184 30.01 8.60 29.67
N THR A 185 29.97 7.28 29.63
CA THR A 185 30.66 6.40 30.59
C THR A 185 31.99 5.86 30.05
N LYS A 186 32.29 6.07 28.76
CA LYS A 186 33.55 5.66 28.12
C LYS A 186 34.51 6.86 28.00
N PRO A 187 35.59 6.91 28.80
CA PRO A 187 36.53 8.03 28.80
C PRO A 187 37.44 8.11 27.57
N GLU A 188 37.43 7.09 26.71
CA GLU A 188 38.32 6.98 25.53
C GLU A 188 37.75 7.69 24.28
N ASP A 189 36.44 7.97 24.24
CA ASP A 189 35.83 8.72 23.14
C ASP A 189 35.87 10.23 23.44
N SER A 190 36.70 10.94 22.69
CA SER A 190 36.94 12.40 22.77
C SER A 190 35.75 13.25 22.30
N THR A 191 34.51 12.79 22.45
CA THR A 191 33.33 13.56 22.02
C THR A 191 33.13 14.74 22.97
N PRO A 192 33.13 15.99 22.48
CA PRO A 192 32.93 17.16 23.32
C PRO A 192 31.59 17.09 24.08
N LEU A 193 31.61 17.46 25.36
CA LEU A 193 30.40 17.48 26.22
C LEU A 193 29.26 18.33 25.62
N ILE A 194 29.59 19.36 24.85
CA ILE A 194 28.61 20.21 24.15
C ILE A 194 27.89 19.44 23.04
N ASP A 195 28.58 18.57 22.31
CA ASP A 195 27.97 17.77 21.25
C ASP A 195 27.10 16.66 21.83
N LEU A 196 27.53 16.03 22.93
CA LEU A 196 26.70 15.09 23.68
C LEU A 196 25.42 15.77 24.22
N TRP A 197 25.53 17.00 24.70
CA TRP A 197 24.38 17.81 25.14
C TRP A 197 23.40 18.11 24.00
N ARG A 198 23.90 18.52 22.83
CA ARG A 198 23.08 18.75 21.62
C ARG A 198 22.37 17.50 21.16
N ASN A 199 23.08 16.37 21.11
CA ASN A 199 22.50 15.08 20.74
C ASN A 199 21.41 14.67 21.72
N GLY A 200 21.65 14.84 23.03
CA GLY A 200 20.64 14.53 24.05
C GLY A 200 19.38 15.40 23.93
N LYS A 201 19.55 16.69 23.60
CA LYS A 201 18.43 17.60 23.31
C LYS A 201 17.68 17.21 22.04
N ALA A 202 18.36 16.82 20.97
CA ALA A 202 17.75 16.37 19.72
C ALA A 202 16.89 15.12 19.95
N ILE A 203 17.43 14.10 20.64
CA ILE A 203 16.68 12.89 21.02
C ILE A 203 15.45 13.25 21.85
N LYS A 204 15.59 14.17 22.82
CA LYS A 204 14.45 14.64 23.62
C LYS A 204 13.37 15.36 22.78
N ARG A 205 13.76 16.11 21.74
CA ARG A 205 12.80 16.71 20.80
C ARG A 205 12.06 15.62 20.01
N THR A 206 12.79 14.63 19.49
CA THR A 206 12.16 13.48 18.81
C THR A 206 11.15 12.75 19.70
N LEU A 207 11.47 12.52 20.98
CA LEU A 207 10.53 11.91 21.93
C LEU A 207 9.29 12.79 22.17
N ASN A 208 9.45 14.12 22.23
CA ASN A 208 8.32 15.04 22.32
C ASN A 208 7.42 14.97 21.09
N ASP A 209 8.02 14.95 19.89
CA ASP A 209 7.28 14.86 18.63
C ASP A 209 6.51 13.52 18.54
N LEU A 210 7.15 12.42 18.94
CA LEU A 210 6.49 11.11 19.02
C LEU A 210 5.33 11.11 20.03
N THR A 211 5.48 11.79 21.17
CA THR A 211 4.40 11.92 22.18
C THR A 211 3.19 12.64 21.61
N ALA A 212 3.39 13.76 20.92
CA ALA A 212 2.30 14.51 20.29
C ALA A 212 1.55 13.70 19.21
N ASN A 213 2.21 12.69 18.64
CA ASN A 213 1.68 11.82 17.60
C ASN A 213 0.99 10.54 18.14
N ILE A 214 0.96 10.30 19.45
CA ILE A 214 0.21 9.14 19.99
C ILE A 214 -1.30 9.37 19.88
N ASP A 215 -1.77 10.57 20.26
CA ASP A 215 -3.21 10.84 20.39
C ASP A 215 -3.87 11.30 19.08
N THR A 216 -3.10 11.81 18.12
CA THR A 216 -3.63 12.46 16.91
C THR A 216 -3.92 11.50 15.76
N PHE A 217 -3.36 10.29 15.77
CA PHE A 217 -3.44 9.34 14.65
C PHE A 217 -4.53 8.27 14.80
N THR A 218 -5.05 8.07 16.01
CA THR A 218 -5.98 6.97 16.33
C THR A 218 -7.29 7.03 15.52
N PRO A 219 -7.99 8.18 15.36
CA PRO A 219 -9.28 8.20 14.66
C PRO A 219 -9.20 7.94 13.14
N GLN A 220 -8.19 8.51 12.48
CA GLN A 220 -7.99 8.30 11.02
C GLN A 220 -7.65 6.85 10.72
N PHE A 221 -6.87 6.22 11.60
CA PHE A 221 -6.50 4.82 11.49
C PHE A 221 -7.69 3.89 11.76
N GLU A 222 -8.53 4.20 12.75
CA GLU A 222 -9.78 3.46 13.02
C GLU A 222 -10.71 3.48 11.81
N GLU A 223 -10.93 4.65 11.21
CA GLU A 223 -11.74 4.80 9.99
C GLU A 223 -11.16 3.97 8.83
N LYS A 224 -9.84 4.04 8.64
CA LYS A 224 -9.14 3.27 7.60
C LYS A 224 -9.28 1.77 7.81
N ILE A 225 -9.10 1.26 9.03
CA ILE A 225 -9.28 -0.18 9.34
C ILE A 225 -10.73 -0.58 9.11
N ALA A 226 -11.69 0.19 9.59
CA ALA A 226 -13.11 -0.13 9.43
C ALA A 226 -13.48 -0.21 7.94
N TYR A 227 -13.04 0.76 7.15
CA TYR A 227 -13.21 0.76 5.70
C TYR A 227 -12.57 -0.47 5.04
N GLN A 228 -11.30 -0.76 5.33
CA GLN A 228 -10.60 -1.90 4.73
C GLN A 228 -11.18 -3.26 5.17
N THR A 229 -11.71 -3.35 6.39
CA THR A 229 -12.39 -4.54 6.91
C THR A 229 -13.70 -4.81 6.18
N SER A 230 -14.48 -3.75 5.97
CA SER A 230 -15.70 -3.81 5.16
C SER A 230 -15.38 -4.20 3.72
N ARG A 231 -14.37 -3.55 3.11
CA ARG A 231 -13.91 -3.84 1.75
C ARG A 231 -13.43 -5.28 1.60
N LEU A 232 -12.64 -5.81 2.53
CA LEU A 232 -12.21 -7.21 2.51
C LEU A 232 -13.40 -8.17 2.57
N THR A 233 -14.36 -7.92 3.47
CA THR A 233 -15.57 -8.74 3.58
C THR A 233 -16.31 -8.78 2.24
N GLN A 234 -16.54 -7.62 1.62
CA GLN A 234 -17.20 -7.52 0.32
C GLN A 234 -16.40 -8.25 -0.77
N LEU A 235 -15.07 -8.11 -0.82
CA LEU A 235 -14.24 -8.78 -1.81
C LEU A 235 -14.30 -10.30 -1.70
N PHE A 236 -14.34 -10.86 -0.47
CA PHE A 236 -14.52 -12.30 -0.29
C PHE A 236 -15.93 -12.76 -0.66
N GLU A 237 -16.96 -11.96 -0.44
CA GLU A 237 -18.32 -12.26 -0.87
C GLU A 237 -18.44 -12.24 -2.40
N ASP A 238 -17.93 -11.19 -3.04
CA ASP A 238 -17.87 -11.04 -4.50
C ASP A 238 -17.06 -12.17 -5.16
N GLY A 239 -15.90 -12.52 -4.59
CA GLY A 239 -15.07 -13.62 -5.07
C GLY A 239 -15.79 -14.96 -5.01
N ALA A 240 -16.52 -15.22 -3.92
CA ALA A 240 -17.31 -16.44 -3.77
C ALA A 240 -18.44 -16.49 -4.80
N ALA A 241 -19.13 -15.36 -5.02
CA ALA A 241 -20.18 -15.24 -6.02
C ALA A 241 -19.64 -15.47 -7.45
N LEU A 242 -18.50 -14.85 -7.79
CA LEU A 242 -17.85 -15.04 -9.09
C LEU A 242 -17.44 -16.49 -9.32
N LEU A 243 -16.82 -17.16 -8.34
CA LEU A 243 -16.42 -18.56 -8.50
C LEU A 243 -17.63 -19.49 -8.74
N GLN A 244 -18.72 -19.27 -8.00
CA GLN A 244 -19.96 -20.04 -8.15
C GLN A 244 -20.63 -19.78 -9.50
N GLU A 245 -20.77 -18.50 -9.87
CA GLU A 245 -21.37 -18.10 -11.14
C GLU A 245 -20.55 -18.60 -12.34
N GLY A 246 -19.22 -18.60 -12.25
CA GLY A 246 -18.33 -19.13 -13.29
C GLY A 246 -18.52 -20.63 -13.55
N CYS A 247 -18.85 -21.43 -12.54
CA CYS A 247 -19.19 -22.84 -12.73
C CYS A 247 -20.58 -23.05 -13.37
N LYS A 248 -21.49 -22.10 -13.13
CA LYS A 248 -22.88 -22.12 -13.60
C LYS A 248 -23.02 -21.62 -15.03
N GLN A 249 -22.37 -20.51 -15.38
CA GLN A 249 -22.42 -19.91 -16.72
C GLN A 249 -21.71 -20.77 -17.77
N PHE A 250 -20.67 -21.51 -17.36
CA PHE A 250 -19.87 -22.32 -18.26
C PHE A 250 -19.90 -23.79 -17.83
N PRO A 251 -21.02 -24.50 -18.11
CA PRO A 251 -21.13 -25.92 -17.77
C PRO A 251 -20.30 -26.81 -18.70
N ASN A 252 -19.85 -27.96 -18.20
CA ASN A 252 -19.28 -29.00 -19.05
C ASN A 252 -20.39 -29.57 -19.94
N THR A 253 -20.36 -29.23 -21.23
CA THR A 253 -21.33 -29.70 -22.22
C THR A 253 -20.91 -31.02 -22.89
N SER A 254 -19.79 -31.62 -22.46
CA SER A 254 -19.35 -32.92 -22.99
C SER A 254 -20.35 -34.03 -22.62
N LEU A 255 -20.83 -34.78 -23.60
CA LEU A 255 -21.69 -35.96 -23.38
C LEU A 255 -21.03 -37.04 -22.49
N LEU A 256 -19.70 -36.99 -22.35
CA LEU A 256 -18.89 -37.89 -21.53
C LEU A 256 -18.19 -37.08 -20.41
N THR A 257 -18.95 -36.31 -19.63
CA THR A 257 -18.45 -35.48 -18.52
C THR A 257 -17.60 -36.23 -17.49
N PHE A 258 -17.77 -37.55 -17.35
CA PHE A 258 -16.97 -38.40 -16.47
C PHE A 258 -15.61 -38.81 -17.06
N ILE A 259 -15.42 -38.64 -18.38
CA ILE A 259 -14.18 -38.98 -19.10
C ILE A 259 -13.38 -37.71 -19.44
N PHE A 260 -14.06 -36.62 -19.80
CA PHE A 260 -13.41 -35.36 -20.17
C PHE A 260 -13.26 -34.44 -18.97
N PHE A 261 -12.01 -34.22 -18.56
CA PHE A 261 -11.62 -33.31 -17.50
C PHE A 261 -11.95 -31.86 -17.87
N ASP A 262 -12.89 -31.26 -17.13
CA ASP A 262 -13.24 -29.84 -17.26
C ASP A 262 -12.17 -28.97 -16.57
N GLN A 263 -11.21 -28.50 -17.37
CA GLN A 263 -10.09 -27.68 -16.90
C GLN A 263 -10.55 -26.36 -16.27
N TRP A 264 -11.62 -25.76 -16.79
CA TRP A 264 -12.18 -24.52 -16.25
C TRP A 264 -12.72 -24.74 -14.84
N ARG A 265 -13.60 -25.73 -14.66
CA ARG A 265 -14.16 -26.05 -13.33
C ARG A 265 -13.10 -26.54 -12.36
N ALA A 266 -12.11 -27.31 -12.82
CA ALA A 266 -10.99 -27.72 -11.98
C ALA A 266 -10.19 -26.50 -11.49
N MET A 267 -9.92 -25.54 -12.36
CA MET A 267 -9.27 -24.28 -11.99
C MET A 267 -10.12 -23.48 -10.98
N LEU A 268 -11.43 -23.31 -11.22
CA LEU A 268 -12.29 -22.59 -10.27
C LEU A 268 -12.38 -23.26 -8.90
N LYS A 269 -12.38 -24.61 -8.84
CA LYS A 269 -12.32 -25.36 -7.58
C LYS A 269 -10.99 -25.17 -6.86
N ASP A 270 -9.88 -25.20 -7.59
CA ASP A 270 -8.55 -24.98 -7.03
C ASP A 270 -8.40 -23.54 -6.48
N LEU A 271 -8.97 -22.55 -7.17
CA LEU A 271 -9.08 -21.19 -6.67
C LEU A 271 -9.97 -21.11 -5.42
N ALA A 272 -11.13 -21.78 -5.41
CA ALA A 272 -11.98 -21.85 -4.22
C ALA A 272 -11.24 -22.48 -3.03
N ASN A 273 -10.44 -23.51 -3.26
CA ASN A 273 -9.60 -24.14 -2.23
C ASN A 273 -8.53 -23.19 -1.68
N HIS A 274 -7.93 -22.36 -2.55
CA HIS A 274 -6.93 -21.37 -2.13
C HIS A 274 -7.52 -20.22 -1.30
N PHE A 275 -8.69 -19.71 -1.66
CA PHE A 275 -9.27 -18.54 -0.97
C PHE A 275 -10.25 -18.90 0.15
N TYR A 276 -10.83 -20.10 0.13
CA TYR A 276 -11.90 -20.54 1.04
C TYR A 276 -11.63 -21.96 1.55
N LEU A 277 -10.45 -22.17 2.14
CA LEU A 277 -10.00 -23.48 2.63
C LEU A 277 -11.05 -24.12 3.56
N GLY A 278 -11.50 -25.33 3.20
CA GLY A 278 -12.51 -26.07 3.96
C GLY A 278 -13.92 -25.48 3.94
N LYS A 279 -14.15 -24.39 3.18
CA LYS A 279 -15.42 -23.67 3.06
C LYS A 279 -16.05 -23.79 1.68
N TYR A 280 -15.61 -24.73 0.85
CA TYR A 280 -16.26 -25.01 -0.42
C TYR A 280 -16.66 -26.47 -0.53
N SER A 281 -17.71 -26.71 -1.31
CA SER A 281 -18.14 -28.05 -1.71
C SER A 281 -18.43 -28.05 -3.20
N SER A 282 -18.27 -29.21 -3.83
CA SER A 282 -18.68 -29.39 -5.21
C SER A 282 -19.58 -30.61 -5.34
N SER A 283 -20.74 -30.42 -5.96
CA SER A 283 -21.65 -31.52 -6.26
C SER A 283 -21.15 -32.35 -7.44
N PHE A 284 -21.67 -33.56 -7.58
CA PHE A 284 -21.41 -34.41 -8.75
C PHE A 284 -21.87 -33.74 -10.07
N GLN A 285 -22.89 -32.89 -10.02
CA GLN A 285 -23.35 -32.08 -11.17
C GLN A 285 -22.42 -30.89 -11.49
N GLY A 286 -21.35 -30.73 -10.71
CA GLY A 286 -20.35 -29.67 -10.87
C GLY A 286 -20.82 -28.29 -10.42
N ILE A 287 -21.83 -28.24 -9.54
CA ILE A 287 -22.18 -27.01 -8.82
C ILE A 287 -21.07 -26.79 -7.79
N LEU A 288 -20.45 -25.61 -7.83
CA LEU A 288 -19.54 -25.15 -6.78
C LEU A 288 -20.38 -24.33 -5.79
N THR A 289 -20.24 -24.62 -4.51
CA THR A 289 -20.82 -23.81 -3.44
C THR A 289 -19.70 -23.38 -2.52
N VAL A 290 -19.55 -22.07 -2.33
CA VAL A 290 -18.56 -21.48 -1.44
C VAL A 290 -19.30 -20.83 -0.30
N ASN A 291 -19.03 -21.25 0.94
CA ASN A 291 -19.50 -20.55 2.11
C ASN A 291 -18.70 -19.24 2.24
N SER A 292 -19.34 -18.13 1.89
CA SER A 292 -18.78 -16.79 1.95
C SER A 292 -18.80 -16.21 3.37
N GLU A 293 -19.22 -16.97 4.39
CA GLU A 293 -19.17 -16.51 5.78
C GLU A 293 -17.72 -16.21 6.20
N CYS A 294 -17.43 -14.92 6.21
CA CYS A 294 -16.18 -14.33 6.61
C CYS A 294 -16.05 -14.23 8.14
N SER A 295 -16.67 -15.12 8.92
CA SER A 295 -16.68 -15.04 10.39
C SER A 295 -15.27 -15.08 10.99
N GLU A 296 -14.40 -15.95 10.48
CA GLU A 296 -12.99 -16.03 10.88
C GLU A 296 -12.19 -14.79 10.48
N LEU A 297 -12.43 -14.26 9.27
CA LEU A 297 -11.82 -13.03 8.80
C LEU A 297 -12.23 -11.84 9.67
N LYS A 298 -13.53 -11.71 9.94
CA LYS A 298 -14.09 -10.66 10.81
C LYS A 298 -13.49 -10.77 12.21
N ARG A 299 -13.40 -11.98 12.77
CA ARG A 299 -12.75 -12.21 14.06
C ARG A 299 -11.28 -11.78 14.04
N GLU A 300 -10.50 -12.23 13.05
CA GLU A 300 -9.08 -11.88 12.89
C GLU A 300 -8.87 -10.36 12.77
N LEU A 301 -9.70 -9.68 11.98
CA LEU A 301 -9.65 -8.23 11.81
C LEU A 301 -10.12 -7.47 13.05
N SER A 302 -11.11 -7.99 13.79
CA SER A 302 -11.52 -7.42 15.08
C SER A 302 -10.44 -7.58 16.16
N GLU A 303 -9.78 -8.74 16.23
CA GLU A 303 -8.64 -8.98 17.12
C GLU A 303 -7.48 -8.03 16.79
N PHE A 304 -7.17 -7.85 15.50
CA PHE A 304 -6.20 -6.87 15.05
C PHE A 304 -6.59 -5.44 15.44
N HIS A 305 -7.83 -5.05 15.16
CA HIS A 305 -8.35 -3.73 15.49
C HIS A 305 -8.21 -3.45 17.00
N ALA A 306 -8.72 -4.33 17.86
CA ALA A 306 -8.63 -4.19 19.31
C ALA A 306 -7.18 -4.13 19.81
N MET A 307 -6.27 -4.93 19.23
CA MET A 307 -4.84 -4.84 19.55
C MET A 307 -4.30 -3.45 19.21
N THR A 308 -4.62 -2.93 18.03
CA THR A 308 -4.10 -1.64 17.55
C THR A 308 -4.71 -0.42 18.23
N THR A 309 -5.94 -0.50 18.72
CA THR A 309 -6.60 0.59 19.46
C THR A 309 -6.27 0.56 20.95
N ASP A 310 -6.16 -0.64 21.55
CA ASP A 310 -6.11 -0.77 23.01
C ASP A 310 -4.69 -1.03 23.51
N ARG A 311 -3.90 -1.85 22.79
CA ARG A 311 -2.57 -2.32 23.25
C ARG A 311 -1.43 -1.53 22.65
N LEU A 312 -1.51 -1.20 21.36
CA LEU A 312 -0.44 -0.47 20.67
C LEU A 312 -0.18 0.93 21.26
N PRO A 313 -1.19 1.75 21.63
CA PRO A 313 -0.92 3.05 22.26
C PRO A 313 -0.26 2.91 23.64
N LEU A 314 -0.64 1.88 24.42
CA LEU A 314 0.00 1.57 25.69
C LEU A 314 1.47 1.19 25.49
N LEU A 315 1.76 0.39 24.46
CA LEU A 315 3.13 0.00 24.12
C LEU A 315 3.98 1.21 23.78
N LYS A 316 3.49 2.07 22.87
CA LYS A 316 4.16 3.31 22.49
C LYS A 316 4.39 4.22 23.70
N THR A 317 3.39 4.36 24.56
CA THR A 317 3.49 5.16 25.79
C THR A 317 4.58 4.64 26.73
N GLU A 318 4.64 3.33 26.97
CA GLU A 318 5.68 2.74 27.84
C GLU A 318 7.08 2.79 27.19
N LEU A 319 7.17 2.66 25.86
CA LEU A 319 8.42 2.89 25.12
C LEU A 319 8.89 4.35 25.28
N LEU A 320 8.00 5.33 25.14
CA LEU A 320 8.33 6.73 25.38
C LEU A 320 8.72 6.99 26.83
N ALA A 321 8.00 6.41 27.80
CA ALA A 321 8.36 6.53 29.22
C ALA A 321 9.77 5.99 29.49
N LYS A 322 10.14 4.86 28.88
CA LYS A 322 11.50 4.32 28.93
C LYS A 322 12.51 5.30 28.30
N GLY A 323 12.22 5.80 27.09
CA GLY A 323 13.08 6.76 26.39
C GLY A 323 13.30 8.04 27.19
N TYR A 324 12.24 8.61 27.76
CA TYR A 324 12.30 9.80 28.62
C TYR A 324 13.11 9.56 29.88
N LYS A 325 12.97 8.40 30.52
CA LYS A 325 13.75 8.04 31.69
C LYS A 325 15.25 8.07 31.36
N VAL A 326 15.65 7.33 30.34
CA VAL A 326 17.06 7.24 29.91
C VAL A 326 17.61 8.60 29.53
N ILE A 327 16.90 9.37 28.70
CA ILE A 327 17.43 10.66 28.22
C ILE A 327 17.48 11.72 29.31
N ASN A 328 16.52 11.76 30.24
CA ASN A 328 16.53 12.74 31.32
C ASN A 328 17.61 12.43 32.36
N GLU A 329 17.86 11.16 32.66
CA GLU A 329 19.00 10.71 33.47
C GLU A 329 20.31 11.12 32.80
N CYS A 330 20.47 10.80 31.51
CA CYS A 330 21.63 11.17 30.69
C CYS A 330 21.90 12.68 30.66
N LEU A 331 20.87 13.51 30.40
CA LEU A 331 21.00 14.97 30.40
C LEU A 331 21.34 15.53 31.79
N SER A 332 20.85 14.90 32.85
CA SER A 332 21.20 15.28 34.22
C SER A 332 22.68 14.97 34.52
N CYS A 333 23.16 13.79 34.13
CA CYS A 333 24.58 13.44 34.22
C CYS A 333 25.46 14.41 33.42
N LEU A 334 25.08 14.77 32.19
CA LEU A 334 25.80 15.75 31.37
C LEU A 334 25.91 17.11 32.05
N ARG A 335 24.84 17.59 32.69
CA ARG A 335 24.85 18.84 33.46
C ARG A 335 25.82 18.79 34.64
N MET A 336 25.79 17.69 35.38
CA MET A 336 26.69 17.49 36.52
C MET A 336 28.16 17.45 36.06
N GLU A 337 28.45 16.73 34.98
CA GLU A 337 29.81 16.59 34.46
C GLU A 337 30.34 17.90 33.85
N ALA A 338 29.48 18.64 33.14
CA ALA A 338 29.82 19.98 32.65
C ALA A 338 30.08 20.96 33.80
N SER A 339 29.25 20.92 34.86
CA SER A 339 29.46 21.72 36.07
C SER A 339 30.80 21.38 36.74
N ARG A 340 31.12 20.08 36.89
CA ARG A 340 32.40 19.60 37.43
C ARG A 340 33.59 20.09 36.61
N LYS A 341 33.47 20.12 35.28
CA LYS A 341 34.50 20.59 34.36
C LYS A 341 34.45 22.11 34.08
N LYS A 342 33.54 22.85 34.73
CA LYS A 342 33.32 24.30 34.54
C LYS A 342 33.03 24.68 33.07
N ILE A 343 32.36 23.81 32.33
CA ILE A 343 31.94 24.05 30.94
C ILE A 343 30.52 24.63 30.96
N SER A 344 30.31 25.75 30.27
CA SER A 344 28.96 26.28 30.08
C SER A 344 28.22 25.51 28.99
N LEU A 345 27.07 24.94 29.34
CA LEU A 345 26.15 24.31 28.39
C LEU A 345 25.08 25.29 27.84
N THR A 346 25.30 26.58 28.01
CA THR A 346 24.39 27.62 27.50
C THR A 346 24.43 27.65 25.97
N GLU A 347 23.28 27.36 25.35
CA GLU A 347 23.04 27.60 23.94
C GLU A 347 22.28 28.91 23.75
N ALA A 348 22.44 29.51 22.57
CA ALA A 348 21.62 30.65 22.16
C ALA A 348 20.12 30.27 22.24
N PRO A 349 19.24 31.20 22.65
CA PRO A 349 17.82 30.92 22.84
C PRO A 349 17.19 30.29 21.59
N GLU A 350 16.36 29.26 21.78
CA GLU A 350 15.59 28.59 20.69
C GLU A 350 14.67 29.58 19.94
N ARG A 351 14.40 30.75 20.54
CA ARG A 351 13.71 31.91 19.94
C ARG A 351 14.60 33.16 19.87
N GLY A 352 15.86 33.00 19.46
CA GLY A 352 16.66 34.14 18.99
C GLY A 352 16.12 34.63 17.64
N MET A 353 16.27 35.93 17.33
CA MET A 353 15.88 36.57 16.05
C MET A 353 16.39 35.89 14.76
N PHE A 354 17.18 34.82 14.88
CA PHE A 354 17.82 34.08 13.78
C PHE A 354 17.21 32.70 13.51
N ALA A 355 16.09 32.32 14.16
CA ALA A 355 15.39 31.05 13.92
C ALA A 355 14.59 31.00 12.59
N LEU A 356 14.71 32.01 11.73
CA LEU A 356 14.14 32.06 10.38
C LEU A 356 15.25 31.78 9.34
N LYS A 357 15.85 30.59 9.41
CA LYS A 357 16.79 30.09 8.38
C LYS A 357 16.01 29.64 7.14
N ASN A 358 15.38 30.58 6.43
CA ASN A 358 15.15 30.51 4.97
C ASN A 358 14.49 31.75 4.36
N THR A 359 13.99 32.70 5.15
CA THR A 359 13.28 33.88 4.63
C THR A 359 14.11 35.16 4.61
N TYR A 360 15.10 35.31 5.50
CA TYR A 360 15.89 36.55 5.54
C TYR A 360 16.93 36.67 4.41
N TYR A 361 17.51 35.57 3.94
CA TYR A 361 18.47 35.62 2.82
C TYR A 361 17.77 36.02 1.51
N TRP A 362 16.55 35.51 1.28
CA TRP A 362 15.70 35.94 0.16
C TRP A 362 15.20 37.38 0.32
N GLY A 363 14.84 37.81 1.53
CA GLY A 363 14.47 39.21 1.81
C GLY A 363 15.62 40.19 1.57
N MET A 364 16.85 39.84 1.94
CA MET A 364 18.05 40.64 1.64
C MET A 364 18.41 40.62 0.15
N LEU A 365 18.28 39.49 -0.53
CA LEU A 365 18.51 39.42 -1.99
C LEU A 365 17.46 40.21 -2.78
N ALA A 366 16.20 40.24 -2.33
CA ALA A 366 15.15 41.07 -2.93
C ALA A 366 15.38 42.58 -2.71
N LEU A 367 15.93 42.97 -1.55
CA LEU A 367 16.33 44.35 -1.25
C LEU A 367 17.61 44.78 -1.99
N LEU A 368 18.52 43.85 -2.28
CA LEU A 368 19.73 44.11 -3.06
C LEU A 368 19.48 44.08 -4.57
N GLY A 369 18.49 43.29 -5.03
CA GLY A 369 18.06 43.25 -6.43
C GLY A 369 17.11 44.39 -6.84
N SER A 370 16.48 45.08 -5.89
CA SER A 370 15.58 46.21 -6.16
C SER A 370 16.26 47.59 -6.16
N LYS A 371 17.58 47.64 -5.95
CA LYS A 371 18.39 48.87 -6.08
C LYS A 371 19.13 48.99 -7.43
N ALA A 372 18.57 48.41 -8.49
CA ALA A 372 19.00 48.66 -9.86
C ALA A 372 17.86 49.30 -10.68
N SER A 373 17.33 50.42 -10.18
CA SER A 373 16.67 51.45 -11.00
C SER A 373 16.53 52.72 -10.19
N THR A 374 17.61 53.49 -10.07
CA THR A 374 17.52 54.93 -9.77
C THR A 374 17.34 55.69 -11.08
N PRO A 375 16.29 56.52 -11.24
CA PRO A 375 16.36 57.72 -12.03
C PRO A 375 16.73 58.88 -11.11
N SER A 376 17.93 59.43 -11.32
CA SER A 376 18.32 60.80 -10.96
C SER A 376 19.75 61.00 -11.48
N ASP A 377 20.18 62.09 -12.07
CA ASP A 377 19.55 63.25 -12.69
C ASP A 377 20.72 64.07 -13.25
N ASN A 378 20.45 64.85 -14.29
CA ASN A 378 21.16 66.07 -14.69
C ASN A 378 22.59 66.00 -15.26
N LEU A 379 22.70 66.48 -16.51
CA LEU A 379 23.72 67.46 -16.89
C LEU A 379 23.12 68.44 -17.91
N GLN A 380 23.19 69.72 -17.54
CA GLN A 380 22.81 70.91 -18.30
C GLN A 380 23.62 71.05 -19.60
N PHE A 381 23.12 71.80 -20.59
CA PHE A 381 23.76 73.03 -21.09
C PHE A 381 22.93 73.72 -22.21
N GLU A 382 22.74 75.03 -22.01
CA GLU A 382 22.65 76.14 -22.99
C GLU A 382 21.80 76.05 -24.28
N GLY A 383 20.81 76.96 -24.34
CA GLY A 383 20.95 78.17 -25.17
C GLY A 383 20.27 78.19 -26.54
N LYS A 384 19.56 79.31 -26.78
CA LYS A 384 19.11 79.88 -28.08
C LYS A 384 17.94 79.17 -28.77
N GLU A 385 17.02 79.80 -29.48
CA GLU A 385 16.51 81.17 -29.66
C GLU A 385 15.39 81.01 -30.72
N PHE A 386 14.41 81.92 -30.73
CA PHE A 386 13.57 82.33 -31.87
C PHE A 386 12.48 81.40 -32.48
N THR A 387 11.23 81.90 -32.39
CA THR A 387 10.18 82.09 -33.44
C THR A 387 10.01 81.01 -34.53
N ASN A 388 8.83 80.55 -34.91
CA ASN A 388 7.47 81.11 -34.97
C ASN A 388 6.44 80.00 -34.74
#